data_AF-A0A401Q6K4-F1
#
_entry.id   AF-A0A401Q6K4-F1
#
_cell.length_a   1.000
_cell.length_b   1.000
_cell.length_c   1.000
_cell.angle_alpha   90.00
_cell.angle_beta   90.00
_cell.angle_gamma   90.00
#
_symmetry.space_group_name_H-M   'P 1'
#
loop_
_entity.id
_entity.type
_entity.pdbx_description
1 polymer ?
#
loop_
_entity_poly.entity_id
_entity_poly.type
_entity_poly.pdbx_seq_one_letter_code
_entity_poly.pdbx_strand_id
1 'polypeptide(L)'
;FNTTSPIQTDTKGYIKSATIGERIHCVVYVLDASKPTLLSPEMERKMCTIQSQITDLEIPQVVLLTKVDEACPLVGEDLRNVVWSEHIEQKVQVLIFKV
;
A
#
# COMPACT_ATOMS: atom_id res chain seq x y z
N PHE A 1 13.57 -5.09 7.01
CA PHE A 1 13.87 -3.73 6.54
C PHE A 1 14.63 -3.01 7.64
N ASN A 2 15.83 -2.48 7.36
CA ASN A 2 16.59 -1.68 8.32
C ASN A 2 16.74 -0.25 7.76
N THR A 3 16.09 0.73 8.39
CA THR A 3 16.07 2.12 7.91
C THR A 3 17.40 2.83 8.09
N THR A 4 18.29 2.32 8.96
CA THR A 4 19.63 2.90 9.19
C THR A 4 20.71 2.28 8.30
N SER A 5 20.39 1.25 7.52
CA SER A 5 21.31 0.61 6.58
C SER A 5 20.58 0.28 5.27
N PRO A 6 20.38 1.29 4.41
CA PRO A 6 19.76 1.11 3.11
C PRO A 6 20.55 0.11 2.26
N ILE A 7 19.86 -0.65 1.41
CA ILE A 7 20.51 -1.52 0.42
C ILE A 7 21.24 -0.63 -0.59
N GLN A 8 22.53 -0.88 -0.77
CA GLN A 8 23.40 -0.22 -1.73
C GLN A 8 23.93 -1.23 -2.75
N THR A 9 24.51 -0.73 -3.84
CA THR A 9 24.99 -1.57 -4.96
C THR A 9 26.17 -2.47 -4.61
N ASP A 10 26.84 -2.19 -3.49
CA ASP A 10 27.92 -2.97 -2.88
C ASP A 10 27.43 -3.91 -1.75
N THR A 11 26.14 -3.84 -1.38
CA THR A 11 25.55 -4.72 -0.37
C THR A 11 25.66 -6.18 -0.82
N LYS A 12 26.15 -7.05 0.08
CA LYS A 12 26.30 -8.47 -0.21
C LYS A 12 24.94 -9.08 -0.61
N GLY A 13 24.88 -9.67 -1.80
CA GLY A 13 23.64 -10.24 -2.35
C GLY A 13 22.82 -9.27 -3.21
N TYR A 14 23.28 -8.03 -3.41
CA TYR A 14 22.62 -7.10 -4.34
C TYR A 14 22.74 -7.60 -5.79
N ILE A 15 21.61 -7.74 -6.45
CA ILE A 15 21.53 -8.16 -7.85
C ILE A 15 21.72 -6.92 -8.73
N LYS A 16 22.95 -6.73 -9.24
CA LYS A 16 23.30 -5.57 -10.09
C LYS A 16 22.60 -5.58 -11.45
N SER A 17 22.42 -6.76 -12.03
CA SER A 17 21.82 -6.95 -13.34
C SER A 17 20.68 -7.95 -13.22
N ALA A 18 19.54 -7.45 -12.75
CA ALA A 18 18.34 -8.25 -12.59
C ALA A 18 17.83 -8.72 -13.96
N THR A 19 17.55 -10.02 -14.05
CA THR A 19 16.72 -10.57 -15.12
C THR A 19 15.30 -10.00 -15.01
N ILE A 20 14.50 -10.12 -16.08
CA ILE A 20 13.12 -9.60 -16.08
C ILE A 20 12.34 -10.12 -14.87
N GLY A 21 12.44 -11.43 -14.58
CA GLY A 21 11.73 -12.06 -13.45
C GLY A 21 12.19 -11.62 -12.06
N GLU A 22 13.35 -10.97 -11.95
CA GLU A 22 13.89 -10.44 -10.69
C GLU A 22 13.54 -8.97 -10.47
N ARG A 23 12.95 -8.29 -11.48
CA ARG A 23 12.53 -6.89 -11.35
C ARG A 23 11.23 -6.78 -10.56
N ILE A 24 10.98 -5.60 -10.02
CA ILE A 24 9.69 -5.27 -9.39
C ILE A 24 8.66 -5.13 -10.50
N HIS A 25 7.61 -5.95 -10.44
CA HIS A 25 6.52 -5.95 -11.42
C HIS A 25 5.29 -5.16 -10.94
N CYS A 26 5.17 -4.95 -9.63
CA CYS A 26 4.07 -4.21 -9.02
C CYS A 26 4.48 -3.75 -7.62
N VAL A 27 3.95 -2.61 -7.19
CA VAL A 27 4.05 -2.12 -5.81
C VAL A 27 2.68 -2.20 -5.16
N VAL A 28 2.63 -2.80 -3.96
CA VAL A 28 1.40 -2.94 -3.17
C VAL A 28 1.49 -2.12 -1.89
N TYR A 29 0.55 -1.21 -1.68
CA TYR A 29 0.39 -0.42 -0.46
C TYR A 29 -0.60 -1.12 0.47
N VAL A 30 -0.10 -1.72 1.56
CA VAL A 30 -0.93 -2.43 2.53
C VAL A 30 -1.37 -1.49 3.63
N LEU A 31 -2.68 -1.26 3.75
CA LEU A 31 -3.28 -0.32 4.70
C LEU A 31 -4.20 -1.04 5.68
N ASP A 32 -4.15 -0.62 6.94
CA ASP A 32 -4.96 -1.20 8.02
C ASP A 32 -6.27 -0.41 8.17
N ALA A 33 -7.40 -1.03 7.81
CA ALA A 33 -8.72 -0.41 7.87
C ALA A 33 -9.18 -0.18 9.31
N SER A 34 -8.71 -0.95 10.30
CA SER A 34 -9.16 -0.81 11.69
C SER A 34 -8.59 0.44 12.37
N LYS A 35 -7.61 1.10 11.74
CA LYS A 35 -7.11 2.40 12.20
C LYS A 35 -8.14 3.50 11.96
N PRO A 36 -8.30 4.44 12.91
CA PRO A 36 -9.21 5.58 12.75
C PRO A 36 -8.77 6.48 11.59
N THR A 37 -7.46 6.59 11.37
CA THR A 37 -6.86 7.33 10.25
C THR A 37 -6.07 6.35 9.38
N LEU A 38 -6.38 6.30 8.08
CA LEU A 38 -5.66 5.44 7.12
C LEU A 38 -4.22 5.89 6.89
N LEU A 39 -4.02 7.20 6.73
CA LEU A 39 -2.72 7.81 6.46
C LEU A 39 -2.57 9.09 7.28
N SER A 40 -1.49 9.21 8.05
CA SER A 40 -1.11 10.50 8.63
C SER A 40 -0.62 11.45 7.52
N PRO A 41 -0.63 12.78 7.74
CA PRO A 41 -0.10 13.73 6.75
C PRO A 41 1.36 13.47 6.37
N GLU A 42 2.16 12.93 7.28
CA GLU A 42 3.54 12.52 6.99
C GLU A 42 3.60 11.28 6.09
N MET A 43 2.77 10.27 6.39
CA MET A 43 2.71 9.04 5.60
C MET A 43 2.20 9.31 4.19
N GLU A 44 1.21 10.19 4.06
CA GLU A 44 0.68 10.64 2.77
C GLU A 44 1.78 11.26 1.91
N ARG A 45 2.56 12.21 2.43
CA ARG A 45 3.69 12.79 1.68
C ARG A 45 4.70 11.75 1.24
N LYS A 46 5.05 10.80 2.13
CA LYS A 46 5.97 9.70 1.80
C LYS A 46 5.42 8.80 0.70
N MET A 47 4.14 8.45 0.77
CA MET A 47 3.49 7.64 -0.25
C MET A 47 3.42 8.36 -1.58
N CYS A 48 3.04 9.63 -1.63
CA CYS A 48 3.03 10.42 -2.88
C CYS A 48 4.41 10.46 -3.53
N THR A 49 5.49 10.64 -2.76
CA THR A 49 6.86 10.60 -3.29
C THR A 49 7.19 9.24 -3.92
N ILE A 50 6.82 8.14 -3.24
CA ILE A 50 7.05 6.78 -3.78
C ILE A 50 6.20 6.58 -5.04
N GLN A 51 4.90 6.92 -4.99
CA GLN A 51 3.97 6.74 -6.10
C GLN A 51 4.46 7.45 -7.35
N SER A 52 4.93 8.70 -7.23
CA SER A 52 5.50 9.47 -8.35
C SER A 52 6.68 8.73 -8.98
N GLN A 53 7.63 8.23 -8.17
CA GLN A 53 8.80 7.51 -8.68
C GLN A 53 8.42 6.19 -9.36
N ILE A 54 7.44 5.47 -8.82
CA ILE A 54 6.97 4.19 -9.37
C ILE A 54 6.16 4.39 -10.66
N THR A 55 5.41 5.49 -10.75
CA THR A 55 4.72 5.93 -11.98
C THR A 55 5.71 6.26 -13.09
N ASP A 56 6.79 6.99 -12.78
CA ASP A 56 7.85 7.30 -13.75
C ASP A 56 8.55 6.04 -14.31
N LEU A 57 8.52 4.95 -13.53
CA LEU A 57 9.04 3.64 -13.91
C LEU A 57 8.00 2.76 -14.64
N GLU A 58 6.79 3.27 -14.86
CA GLU A 58 5.66 2.56 -15.48
C GLU A 58 5.30 1.24 -14.76
N ILE A 59 5.56 1.16 -13.45
CA ILE A 59 5.26 -0.03 -12.64
C ILE A 59 3.83 0.07 -12.10
N PRO A 60 2.98 -0.96 -12.28
CA PRO A 60 1.64 -1.01 -11.70
C PRO A 60 1.62 -0.84 -10.18
N GLN A 61 0.65 -0.08 -9.70
CA GLN A 61 0.47 0.24 -8.28
C GLN A 61 -0.91 -0.23 -7.80
N VAL A 62 -0.94 -0.90 -6.66
CA VAL A 62 -2.17 -1.45 -6.06
C VAL A 62 -2.24 -1.07 -4.58
N VAL A 63 -3.43 -0.72 -4.12
CA VAL A 63 -3.70 -0.51 -2.68
C VAL A 63 -4.47 -1.71 -2.15
N LEU A 64 -3.96 -2.33 -1.09
CA LEU A 64 -4.58 -3.45 -0.38
C LEU A 64 -5.07 -2.97 0.99
N LEU A 65 -6.38 -2.77 1.10
CA LEU A 65 -7.02 -2.45 2.37
C LEU A 65 -7.28 -3.74 3.15
N THR A 66 -6.69 -3.87 4.33
CA THR A 66 -6.71 -5.06 5.19
C THR A 66 -7.51 -4.83 6.47
N LYS A 67 -7.84 -5.89 7.20
CA LYS A 67 -8.59 -5.86 8.47
C LYS A 67 -9.94 -5.15 8.39
N VAL A 68 -10.63 -5.35 7.27
CA VAL A 68 -11.95 -4.75 7.00
C VAL A 68 -13.03 -5.31 7.93
N ASP A 69 -12.84 -6.53 8.42
CA ASP A 69 -13.64 -7.21 9.44
C ASP A 69 -13.53 -6.54 10.82
N GLU A 70 -12.33 -6.14 11.22
CA GLU A 70 -12.11 -5.39 12.47
C GLU A 70 -12.62 -3.94 12.37
N ALA A 71 -12.61 -3.36 11.16
CA ALA A 71 -13.00 -1.98 10.93
C ALA A 71 -14.51 -1.74 10.98
N CYS A 72 -15.31 -2.77 10.69
CA CYS A 72 -16.77 -2.64 10.64
C CYS A 72 -17.43 -3.91 11.19
N PRO A 73 -18.20 -3.84 12.30
CA PRO A 73 -18.86 -5.00 12.88
C PRO A 73 -19.73 -5.79 11.89
N LEU A 74 -20.43 -5.08 10.99
CA LEU A 74 -21.26 -5.72 9.94
C LEU A 74 -20.43 -6.57 8.98
N VAL A 75 -19.17 -6.17 8.71
CA VAL A 75 -18.23 -6.91 7.87
C VAL A 75 -17.59 -8.04 8.66
N GLY A 76 -17.33 -7.84 9.95
CA GLY A 76 -16.86 -8.89 10.86
C GLY A 76 -17.87 -10.03 11.04
N GLU A 77 -19.16 -9.72 11.01
CA GLU A 77 -20.24 -10.73 11.04
C GLU A 77 -20.33 -11.52 9.74
N ASP A 78 -20.24 -10.85 8.59
CA ASP A 78 -20.20 -11.48 7.27
C ASP A 78 -19.34 -10.66 6.31
N LEU A 79 -18.19 -11.21 5.92
CA LEU A 79 -17.23 -10.55 5.02
C LEU A 79 -17.84 -10.12 3.69
N ARG A 80 -18.93 -10.74 3.24
CA ARG A 80 -19.64 -10.35 2.01
C ARG A 80 -20.23 -8.94 2.10
N ASN A 81 -20.45 -8.44 3.32
CA ASN A 81 -20.91 -7.08 3.56
C ASN A 81 -19.85 -6.02 3.29
N VAL A 82 -18.59 -6.39 3.02
CA VAL A 82 -17.51 -5.43 2.71
C VAL A 82 -17.86 -4.49 1.56
N VAL A 83 -18.56 -4.98 0.53
CA VAL A 83 -18.97 -4.19 -0.64
C VAL A 83 -20.11 -3.22 -0.32
N TRP A 84 -20.91 -3.53 0.70
CA TRP A 84 -22.11 -2.78 1.08
C TRP A 84 -21.89 -1.88 2.31
N SER A 85 -20.72 -1.99 2.94
CA SER A 85 -20.39 -1.21 4.12
C SER A 85 -19.99 0.20 3.72
N GLU A 86 -20.85 1.17 4.05
CA GLU A 86 -20.56 2.59 3.86
C GLU A 86 -19.25 3.01 4.56
N HIS A 87 -18.96 2.41 5.72
CA HIS A 87 -17.73 2.68 6.45
C HIS A 87 -16.47 2.27 5.66
N ILE A 88 -16.51 1.12 4.99
CA ILE A 88 -15.42 0.66 4.14
C ILE A 88 -15.35 1.48 2.85
N GLU A 89 -16.49 1.82 2.25
CA GLU A 89 -16.55 2.67 1.06
C GLU A 89 -15.90 4.03 1.32
N GLN A 90 -16.24 4.70 2.42
CA GLN A 90 -15.63 5.99 2.80
C GLN A 90 -14.10 5.87 2.94
N LYS A 91 -13.61 4.77 3.54
CA LYS A 91 -12.17 4.48 3.65
C LYS A 91 -11.52 4.32 2.27
N VAL A 92 -12.18 3.63 1.33
CA VAL A 92 -11.69 3.48 -0.04
C VAL A 92 -11.66 4.81 -0.78
N GLN A 93 -12.69 5.64 -0.65
CA GLN A 93 -12.75 6.95 -1.31
C GLN A 93 -11.57 7.85 -0.93
N VAL A 94 -11.18 7.89 0.36
CA VAL A 94 -10.00 8.66 0.83
C VAL A 94 -8.71 8.25 0.12
N LEU A 95 -8.61 7.00 -0.33
CA LEU A 95 -7.44 6.47 -1.02
C LEU A 95 -7.47 6.84 -2.51
N ILE A 96 -8.64 6.85 -3.14
CA ILE A 96 -8.80 7.20 -4.57
C ILE A 96 -8.46 8.67 -4.82
N PHE A 97 -8.82 9.59 -3.93
CA PHE A 97 -8.49 11.02 -4.08
C PHE A 97 -6.99 11.35 -3.90
N LYS A 98 -6.17 10.36 -3.56
CA LYS A 98 -4.73 10.52 -3.28
C LYS A 98 -3.84 9.74 -4.25
N VAL A 99 -4.44 9.07 -5.24
CA VAL A 99 -3.76 8.39 -6.36
C VAL A 99 -3.77 9.31 -7.58
#